data_AF-A0A418MV54-F1
#
_entry.id   AF-A0A418MV54-F1
#
_cell.length_a   1.000
_cell.length_b   1.000
_cell.length_c   1.000
_cell.angle_alpha   90.00
_cell.angle_beta   90.00
_cell.angle_gamma   90.00
#
_symmetry.space_group_name_H-M   'P 1'
#
loop_
_entity.id
_entity.type
_entity.pdbx_description
1 polymer ?
#
loop_
_entity_poly.entity_id
_entity_poly.type
_entity_poly.pdbx_seq_one_letter_code
_entity_poly.pdbx_strand_id
1 'polypeptide(L)'
;MRAGDLLRQLDQRLLPRLATVLTRLGQGSARTPLLGWVAVLSCAAVLATAVFATGGGPLSDRTVGEVTRVGVADGDSIPGYERTAAADLAALTGATALAEGTYALVSLSAYLTPQSLAAVVGDVGVAVVFGRVPLPDRQTEIVRIPAQRLPEDVTAGMAALAQRKDREAADYRSRAAALGGGGPQERELRQLYVSGAQVAAAEASAYRSGCACVYALVVRAEPAVLRGVAARPGVRVVDPAPEVRRLERTVFTPPLPEQRDVARPPVDRDPAPEPLPGAVSGSPTPSPTLSWSPSAPDPAPENRTPAVPDVTDSSPSSAGSPPTSPSAPPAPPATSADAVLAGEPDPTP
;
A
#
# COMPACT_ATOMS: atom_id res chain seq x y z
N MET A 1 -19.12 -37.62 12.70
CA MET A 1 -19.37 -37.84 14.14
C MET A 1 -20.08 -36.61 14.68
N ARG A 2 -21.24 -36.76 15.32
CA ARG A 2 -22.09 -35.64 15.74
C ARG A 2 -21.55 -35.03 17.04
N ALA A 3 -21.51 -33.70 17.13
CA ALA A 3 -20.98 -32.96 18.28
C ALA A 3 -21.60 -33.36 19.64
N GLY A 4 -22.82 -33.91 19.63
CA GLY A 4 -23.49 -34.41 20.83
C GLY A 4 -22.85 -35.67 21.45
N ASP A 5 -22.24 -36.54 20.66
CA ASP A 5 -21.57 -37.75 21.18
C ASP A 5 -20.24 -37.41 21.86
N LEU A 6 -19.58 -36.36 21.37
CA LEU A 6 -18.30 -35.87 21.90
C LEU A 6 -18.49 -35.20 23.27
N LEU A 7 -19.59 -34.48 23.47
CA LEU A 7 -19.97 -33.90 24.76
C LEU A 7 -20.31 -34.97 25.80
N ARG A 8 -21.04 -36.02 25.42
CA ARG A 8 -21.33 -37.16 26.32
C ARG A 8 -20.08 -37.94 26.72
N GLN A 9 -19.13 -38.09 25.79
CA GLN A 9 -17.89 -38.81 26.04
C GLN A 9 -16.92 -38.01 26.92
N LEU A 10 -16.97 -36.68 26.86
CA LEU A 10 -16.25 -35.78 27.78
C LEU A 10 -16.85 -35.82 29.19
N ASP A 11 -18.18 -35.80 29.29
CA ASP A 11 -18.88 -35.78 30.58
C ASP A 11 -18.64 -37.08 31.38
N GLN A 12 -18.66 -38.23 30.70
CA GLN A 12 -18.41 -39.54 31.33
C GLN A 12 -16.96 -39.76 31.76
N ARG A 13 -15.97 -39.07 31.16
CA ARG A 13 -14.55 -39.24 31.50
C ARG A 13 -14.05 -38.23 32.53
N LEU A 14 -14.63 -37.03 32.59
CA LEU A 14 -14.17 -35.96 33.47
C LEU A 14 -14.84 -36.01 34.85
N LEU A 15 -16.13 -36.34 34.94
CA LEU A 15 -16.87 -36.36 36.21
C LEU A 15 -16.30 -37.34 37.27
N PRO A 16 -15.93 -38.60 36.96
CA PRO A 16 -15.43 -39.50 37.98
C PRO A 16 -14.01 -39.13 38.47
N ARG A 17 -13.23 -38.39 37.67
CA ARG A 17 -11.90 -37.90 38.06
C ARG A 17 -11.96 -36.63 38.90
N LEU A 18 -12.95 -35.77 38.67
CA LEU A 18 -13.17 -34.58 39.51
C LEU A 18 -13.75 -34.96 40.88
N ALA A 19 -14.60 -35.99 40.95
CA ALA A 19 -15.15 -36.50 42.20
C ALA A 19 -14.07 -37.09 43.15
N THR A 20 -13.00 -37.68 42.61
CA THR A 20 -11.89 -38.24 43.41
C THR A 20 -10.92 -37.16 43.92
N VAL A 21 -10.84 -36.01 43.24
CA VAL A 21 -10.01 -34.89 43.67
C VAL A 21 -10.70 -34.09 44.78
N LEU A 22 -12.03 -33.92 44.72
CA LEU A 22 -12.78 -33.17 45.73
C LEU A 22 -12.84 -33.85 47.11
N THR A 23 -12.80 -35.19 47.17
CA THR A 23 -12.81 -35.91 48.46
C THR A 23 -11.45 -35.89 49.17
N ARG A 24 -10.34 -35.66 48.44
CA ARG A 24 -9.00 -35.49 49.04
C ARG A 24 -8.70 -34.07 49.55
N LEU A 25 -9.48 -33.06 49.15
CA LEU A 25 -9.36 -31.70 49.67
C LEU A 25 -10.14 -31.45 51.00
N GLY A 26 -10.72 -32.51 51.57
CA GLY A 26 -11.50 -32.45 52.81
C GLY A 26 -10.70 -32.28 54.10
N GLN A 27 -9.42 -32.66 54.16
CA GLN A 27 -8.64 -32.72 55.41
C GLN A 27 -7.25 -32.08 55.25
N GLY A 28 -7.14 -30.81 55.62
CA GLY A 28 -5.87 -30.10 55.75
C GLY A 28 -6.06 -28.60 55.90
N SER A 29 -5.48 -28.01 56.94
CA SER A 29 -5.58 -26.58 57.32
C SER A 29 -4.84 -25.62 56.38
N ALA A 30 -4.67 -25.98 55.10
CA ALA A 30 -4.00 -25.18 54.07
C ALA A 30 -5.00 -24.60 53.04
N ARG A 31 -6.22 -24.26 53.46
CA ARG A 31 -7.31 -23.78 52.58
C ARG A 31 -7.10 -22.35 52.08
N THR A 32 -6.38 -21.51 52.82
CA THR A 32 -6.20 -20.09 52.50
C THR A 32 -5.26 -19.80 51.32
N PRO A 33 -4.07 -20.42 51.18
CA PRO A 33 -3.19 -20.13 50.03
C PRO A 33 -3.71 -20.74 48.71
N LEU A 34 -4.47 -21.82 48.78
CA LEU A 34 -4.99 -22.53 47.61
C LEU A 34 -6.16 -21.79 46.95
N LEU A 35 -7.04 -21.18 47.75
CA LEU A 35 -8.11 -20.31 47.24
C LEU A 35 -7.55 -19.05 46.55
N GLY A 36 -6.47 -18.47 47.10
CA GLY A 36 -5.80 -17.32 46.48
C GLY A 36 -5.23 -17.66 45.10
N TRP A 37 -4.55 -18.80 44.98
CA TRP A 37 -3.97 -19.25 43.70
C TRP A 37 -5.03 -19.55 42.64
N VAL A 38 -6.15 -20.16 43.03
CA VAL A 38 -7.26 -20.43 42.10
C VAL A 38 -7.90 -19.14 41.62
N ALA A 39 -8.11 -18.15 42.50
CA ALA A 39 -8.64 -16.85 42.10
C ALA A 39 -7.71 -16.13 41.11
N VAL A 40 -6.40 -16.13 41.36
CA VAL A 40 -5.40 -15.51 40.46
C VAL A 40 -5.37 -16.20 39.10
N LEU A 41 -5.35 -17.54 39.07
CA LEU A 41 -5.39 -18.29 37.80
C LEU A 41 -6.69 -18.04 37.03
N SER A 42 -7.82 -17.91 37.73
CA SER A 42 -9.12 -17.62 37.11
C SER A 42 -9.12 -16.22 36.48
N CYS A 43 -8.64 -15.20 37.21
CA CYS A 43 -8.49 -13.86 36.68
C CYS A 43 -7.53 -13.80 35.49
N ALA A 44 -6.38 -14.50 35.57
CA ALA A 44 -5.42 -14.56 34.48
C ALA A 44 -6.01 -15.24 33.23
N ALA A 45 -6.79 -16.30 33.40
CA ALA A 45 -7.47 -16.97 32.29
C ALA A 45 -8.56 -16.09 31.65
N VAL A 46 -9.33 -15.35 32.46
CA VAL A 46 -10.33 -14.38 31.96
C VAL A 46 -9.65 -13.23 31.21
N LEU A 47 -8.53 -12.71 31.72
CA LEU A 47 -7.76 -11.67 31.04
C LEU A 47 -7.12 -12.18 29.75
N ALA A 48 -6.55 -13.39 29.76
CA ALA A 48 -5.98 -13.99 28.55
C ALA A 48 -7.05 -14.25 27.49
N THR A 49 -8.21 -14.77 27.87
CA THR A 49 -9.34 -14.96 26.94
C THR A 49 -9.92 -13.64 26.45
N ALA A 50 -9.98 -12.61 27.30
CA ALA A 50 -10.36 -11.26 26.88
C ALA A 50 -9.35 -10.70 25.86
N VAL A 51 -8.04 -10.80 26.12
CA VAL A 51 -6.98 -10.33 25.20
C VAL A 51 -6.97 -11.11 23.89
N PHE A 52 -7.18 -12.43 23.92
CA PHE A 52 -7.29 -13.23 22.70
C PHE A 52 -8.59 -12.97 21.93
N ALA A 53 -9.68 -12.63 22.62
CA ALA A 53 -10.95 -12.24 21.99
C ALA A 53 -10.92 -10.80 21.45
N THR A 54 -10.13 -9.91 22.04
CA THR A 54 -9.96 -8.51 21.62
C THR A 54 -8.74 -8.29 20.73
N GLY A 55 -8.00 -9.35 20.38
CA GLY A 55 -6.90 -9.32 19.41
C GLY A 55 -7.35 -9.09 17.96
N GLY A 56 -8.65 -8.90 17.70
CA GLY A 56 -9.12 -8.25 16.48
C GLY A 56 -8.77 -6.77 16.52
N GLY A 57 -8.11 -6.27 15.48
CA GLY A 57 -7.57 -4.91 15.42
C GLY A 57 -8.55 -3.79 15.81
N PRO A 58 -8.03 -2.59 16.11
CA PRO A 58 -8.85 -1.49 16.63
C PRO A 58 -10.08 -1.25 15.76
N LEU A 59 -11.26 -1.41 16.37
CA LEU A 59 -12.54 -1.11 15.76
C LEU A 59 -12.51 0.35 15.31
N SER A 60 -12.52 0.54 13.99
CA SER A 60 -12.49 1.86 13.38
C SER A 60 -13.70 2.67 13.84
N ASP A 61 -13.43 3.93 14.18
CA ASP A 61 -14.38 4.95 14.63
C ASP A 61 -15.68 4.94 13.80
N ARG A 62 -16.80 4.60 14.44
CA ARG A 62 -18.13 4.41 13.82
C ARG A 62 -18.81 5.72 13.40
N THR A 63 -18.10 6.84 13.42
CA THR A 63 -18.66 8.17 13.14
C THR A 63 -18.60 8.57 11.66
N VAL A 64 -18.07 7.70 10.79
CA VAL A 64 -18.14 7.82 9.33
C VAL A 64 -18.76 6.52 8.81
N GLY A 65 -19.83 6.59 8.01
CA GLY A 65 -20.56 5.42 7.53
C GLY A 65 -19.60 4.31 7.08
N GLU A 66 -19.79 3.10 7.60
CA GLU A 66 -18.86 1.96 7.46
C GLU A 66 -18.39 1.79 6.02
N VAL A 67 -17.16 2.25 5.73
CA VAL A 67 -16.52 2.08 4.42
C VAL A 67 -15.77 0.76 4.46
N THR A 68 -16.22 -0.20 3.65
CA THR A 68 -15.46 -1.44 3.45
C THR A 68 -14.11 -1.10 2.84
N ARG A 69 -13.03 -1.57 3.45
CA ARG A 69 -11.67 -1.38 2.94
C ARG A 69 -11.09 -2.74 2.54
N VAL A 70 -10.49 -2.81 1.37
CA VAL A 70 -9.86 -4.02 0.83
C VAL A 70 -8.45 -3.67 0.36
N GLY A 71 -7.49 -4.54 0.59
CA GLY A 71 -6.07 -4.27 0.33
C GLY A 71 -5.27 -3.99 1.60
N VAL A 72 -4.10 -3.38 1.43
CA VAL A 72 -3.12 -3.18 2.51
C VAL A 72 -3.29 -1.80 3.14
N ALA A 73 -3.17 -1.69 4.47
CA ALA A 73 -3.15 -0.40 5.15
C ALA A 73 -1.74 0.19 5.17
N ASP A 74 -1.63 1.51 5.31
CA ASP A 74 -0.33 2.17 5.41
C ASP A 74 0.45 1.67 6.64
N GLY A 75 1.71 1.30 6.43
CA GLY A 75 2.58 0.74 7.46
C GLY A 75 2.49 -0.77 7.63
N ASP A 76 1.54 -1.45 6.99
CA ASP A 76 1.40 -2.90 7.12
C ASP A 76 2.45 -3.68 6.32
N SER A 77 2.74 -4.88 6.80
CA SER A 77 3.65 -5.83 6.15
C SER A 77 3.01 -6.39 4.88
N ILE A 78 3.66 -6.19 3.73
CA ILE A 78 3.16 -6.76 2.46
C ILE A 78 3.22 -8.30 2.46
N PRO A 79 4.31 -8.96 2.91
CA PRO A 79 4.32 -10.42 3.02
C PRO A 79 3.32 -10.98 4.04
N GLY A 80 2.93 -10.19 5.04
CA GLY A 80 1.83 -10.52 5.96
C GLY A 80 0.50 -10.52 5.23
N TYR A 81 0.18 -9.40 4.55
CA TYR A 81 -1.02 -9.24 3.74
C TYR A 81 -1.16 -10.33 2.67
N GLU A 82 -0.10 -10.62 1.90
CA GLU A 82 -0.14 -11.65 0.85
C GLU A 82 -0.49 -13.04 1.38
N ARG A 83 0.07 -13.42 2.54
CA ARG A 83 -0.23 -14.71 3.18
C ARG A 83 -1.68 -14.77 3.67
N THR A 84 -2.18 -13.69 4.26
CA THR A 84 -3.57 -13.61 4.73
C THR A 84 -4.55 -13.71 3.55
N ALA A 85 -4.36 -12.90 2.51
CA ALA A 85 -5.19 -12.93 1.31
C ALA A 85 -5.18 -14.31 0.63
N ALA A 86 -4.02 -14.97 0.55
CA ALA A 86 -3.93 -16.33 0.03
C ALA A 86 -4.69 -17.36 0.89
N ALA A 87 -4.63 -17.24 2.22
CA ALA A 87 -5.38 -18.09 3.13
C ALA A 87 -6.90 -17.87 3.01
N ASP A 88 -7.33 -16.61 2.89
CA ASP A 88 -8.74 -16.25 2.71
C ASP A 88 -9.28 -16.78 1.38
N LEU A 89 -8.48 -16.69 0.31
CA LEU A 89 -8.82 -17.26 -1.01
C LEU A 89 -8.93 -18.79 -0.97
N ALA A 90 -8.06 -19.46 -0.21
CA ALA A 90 -8.12 -20.89 -0.02
C ALA A 90 -9.35 -21.32 0.80
N ALA A 91 -9.74 -20.51 1.79
CA ALA A 91 -10.92 -20.75 2.62
C ALA A 91 -12.24 -20.40 1.93
N LEU A 92 -12.21 -19.61 0.84
CA LEU A 92 -13.40 -19.18 0.12
C LEU A 92 -14.14 -20.38 -0.51
N THR A 93 -15.38 -20.60 -0.07
CA THR A 93 -16.25 -21.67 -0.56
C THR A 93 -17.32 -21.11 -1.49
N GLY A 94 -17.90 -21.95 -2.36
CA GLY A 94 -18.98 -21.53 -3.26
C GLY A 94 -20.24 -21.03 -2.54
N ALA A 95 -20.46 -21.46 -1.29
CA ALA A 95 -21.62 -21.05 -0.49
C ALA A 95 -21.54 -19.61 0.05
N THR A 96 -20.33 -19.05 0.14
CA THR A 96 -20.12 -17.65 0.55
C THR A 96 -20.11 -16.68 -0.62
N ALA A 97 -20.11 -17.19 -1.86
CA ALA A 97 -20.22 -16.39 -3.06
C ALA A 97 -21.70 -16.05 -3.34
N LEU A 98 -21.96 -14.80 -3.73
CA LEU A 98 -23.26 -14.44 -4.31
C LEU A 98 -23.46 -15.18 -5.63
N ALA A 99 -24.71 -15.29 -6.09
CA ALA A 99 -25.04 -15.94 -7.38
C ALA A 99 -24.25 -15.36 -8.58
N GLU A 100 -23.78 -14.12 -8.46
CA GLU A 100 -23.02 -13.38 -9.47
C GLU A 100 -21.49 -13.38 -9.20
N GLY A 101 -21.01 -14.16 -8.23
CA GLY A 101 -19.60 -14.24 -7.83
C GLY A 101 -19.18 -13.25 -6.75
N THR A 102 -17.92 -13.37 -6.34
CA THR A 102 -17.27 -12.59 -5.27
C THR A 102 -16.34 -11.56 -5.88
N TYR A 103 -16.36 -10.33 -5.36
CA TYR A 103 -15.37 -9.34 -5.72
C TYR A 103 -14.01 -9.71 -5.14
N ALA A 104 -12.94 -9.44 -5.89
CA ALA A 104 -11.58 -9.60 -5.40
C ALA A 104 -10.68 -8.49 -5.93
N LEU A 105 -9.77 -8.02 -5.08
CA LEU A 105 -8.69 -7.14 -5.46
C LEU A 105 -7.52 -7.99 -5.97
N VAL A 106 -7.14 -7.79 -7.22
CA VAL A 106 -6.00 -8.47 -7.83
C VAL A 106 -4.87 -7.46 -7.93
N SER A 107 -3.76 -7.74 -7.23
CA SER A 107 -2.54 -6.94 -7.34
C SER A 107 -1.56 -7.63 -8.29
N LEU A 108 -0.94 -6.87 -9.17
CA LEU A 108 -0.01 -7.37 -10.17
C LEU A 108 1.43 -7.30 -9.64
N SER A 109 2.30 -8.16 -10.16
CA SER A 109 3.71 -8.19 -9.73
C SER A 109 4.57 -7.08 -10.35
N ALA A 110 4.08 -6.47 -11.43
CA ALA A 110 4.69 -5.39 -12.19
C ALA A 110 3.60 -4.48 -12.79
N TYR A 111 4.00 -3.30 -13.28
CA TYR A 111 3.13 -2.46 -14.08
C TYR A 111 2.93 -3.08 -15.48
N LEU A 112 1.68 -3.14 -15.94
CA LEU A 112 1.30 -3.70 -17.23
C LEU A 112 0.69 -2.65 -18.16
N THR A 113 0.83 -2.88 -19.47
CA THR A 113 0.08 -2.16 -20.50
C THR A 113 -1.37 -2.67 -20.55
N PRO A 114 -2.31 -1.92 -21.16
CA PRO A 114 -3.68 -2.41 -21.35
C PRO A 114 -3.75 -3.78 -22.06
N GLN A 115 -2.89 -4.01 -23.05
CA GLN A 115 -2.86 -5.26 -23.83
C GLN A 115 -2.31 -6.43 -23.00
N SER A 116 -1.21 -6.22 -22.28
CA SER A 116 -0.64 -7.25 -21.40
C SER A 116 -1.59 -7.58 -20.24
N LEU A 117 -2.32 -6.59 -19.72
CA LEU A 117 -3.36 -6.82 -18.72
C LEU A 117 -4.45 -7.77 -19.24
N ALA A 118 -4.96 -7.53 -20.46
CA ALA A 118 -5.97 -8.40 -21.06
C ALA A 118 -5.48 -9.86 -21.17
N ALA A 119 -4.21 -10.06 -21.53
CA ALA A 119 -3.60 -11.40 -21.58
C ALA A 119 -3.50 -12.09 -20.21
N VAL A 120 -3.19 -11.33 -19.14
CA VAL A 120 -3.11 -11.88 -17.76
C VAL A 120 -4.49 -12.17 -17.20
N VAL A 121 -5.50 -11.37 -17.50
CA VAL A 121 -6.84 -11.45 -16.90
C VAL A 121 -7.79 -12.37 -17.70
N GLY A 122 -7.55 -12.58 -18.99
CA GLY A 122 -8.38 -13.42 -19.84
C GLY A 122 -9.85 -12.99 -19.80
N ASP A 123 -10.77 -13.96 -19.77
CA ASP A 123 -12.21 -13.70 -19.83
C ASP A 123 -12.86 -13.33 -18.48
N VAL A 124 -12.05 -13.02 -17.46
CA VAL A 124 -12.57 -12.68 -16.12
C VAL A 124 -13.15 -11.27 -16.14
N GLY A 125 -14.38 -11.13 -15.66
CA GLY A 125 -15.06 -9.85 -15.56
C GLY A 125 -14.30 -8.86 -14.67
N VAL A 126 -13.78 -7.81 -15.29
CA VAL A 126 -13.16 -6.67 -14.61
C VAL A 126 -14.23 -5.62 -14.33
N ALA A 127 -14.13 -4.96 -13.19
CA ALA A 127 -14.97 -3.81 -12.86
C ALA A 127 -14.17 -2.50 -12.89
N VAL A 128 -12.94 -2.55 -12.40
CA VAL A 128 -12.09 -1.39 -12.16
C VAL A 128 -10.64 -1.78 -12.34
N VAL A 129 -9.84 -0.86 -12.89
CA VAL A 129 -8.39 -0.95 -12.97
C VAL A 129 -7.75 0.22 -12.20
N PHE A 130 -6.66 -0.05 -11.49
CA PHE A 130 -5.83 0.95 -10.84
C PHE A 130 -4.54 1.13 -11.61
N GLY A 131 -4.19 2.39 -11.86
CA GLY A 131 -2.97 2.75 -12.55
C GLY A 131 -2.25 3.91 -11.91
N ARG A 132 -0.96 4.04 -12.25
CA ARG A 132 -0.13 5.23 -12.04
C ARG A 132 1.03 5.17 -13.00
N VAL A 133 1.60 6.32 -13.35
CA VAL A 133 2.82 6.35 -14.18
C VAL A 133 4.03 6.13 -13.28
N PRO A 134 4.83 5.07 -13.45
CA PRO A 134 6.01 4.87 -12.61
C PRO A 134 7.13 5.82 -13.03
N LEU A 135 7.17 7.02 -12.46
CA LEU A 135 8.27 7.96 -12.61
C LEU A 135 9.28 7.76 -11.46
N PRO A 136 10.59 7.71 -11.75
CA PRO A 136 11.60 7.58 -10.71
C PRO A 136 11.56 8.77 -9.77
N ASP A 137 11.67 8.49 -8.46
CA ASP A 137 11.72 9.49 -7.38
C ASP A 137 10.54 10.49 -7.33
N ARG A 138 9.42 10.19 -8.00
CA ARG A 138 8.21 11.01 -8.02
C ARG A 138 6.97 10.20 -7.69
N GLN A 139 6.16 10.73 -6.79
CA GLN A 139 4.78 10.33 -6.60
C GLN A 139 3.98 10.81 -7.81
N THR A 140 3.25 9.87 -8.40
CA THR A 140 2.33 10.10 -9.51
C THR A 140 0.92 9.80 -9.05
N GLU A 141 -0.06 10.37 -9.75
CA GLU A 141 -1.46 10.20 -9.37
C GLU A 141 -1.86 8.73 -9.51
N ILE A 142 -2.39 8.14 -8.44
CA ILE A 142 -3.07 6.85 -8.51
C ILE A 142 -4.47 7.09 -9.04
N VAL A 143 -4.76 6.52 -10.19
CA VAL A 143 -6.00 6.70 -10.92
C VAL A 143 -6.83 5.42 -10.91
N ARG A 144 -8.15 5.61 -10.87
CA ARG A 144 -9.14 4.54 -10.97
C ARG A 144 -9.86 4.63 -12.30
N ILE A 145 -9.79 3.59 -13.11
CA ILE A 145 -10.41 3.52 -14.44
C ILE A 145 -11.49 2.44 -14.41
N PRO A 146 -12.78 2.77 -14.57
CA PRO A 146 -13.83 1.78 -14.81
C PRO A 146 -13.52 1.01 -16.09
N ALA A 147 -13.58 -0.32 -16.05
CA ALA A 147 -13.31 -1.15 -17.21
C ALA A 147 -14.22 -2.37 -17.19
N GLN A 148 -15.01 -2.56 -18.25
CA GLN A 148 -15.82 -3.76 -18.46
C GLN A 148 -15.31 -4.55 -19.69
N ARG A 149 -14.62 -3.87 -20.60
CA ARG A 149 -14.02 -4.43 -21.81
C ARG A 149 -12.53 -4.11 -21.83
N LEU A 150 -11.72 -5.17 -21.85
CA LEU A 150 -10.28 -5.07 -21.97
C LEU A 150 -9.84 -5.46 -23.38
N PRO A 151 -8.91 -4.70 -23.99
CA PRO A 151 -8.19 -3.54 -23.44
C PRO A 151 -8.89 -2.18 -23.63
N GLU A 152 -10.02 -2.14 -24.35
CA GLU A 152 -10.58 -0.91 -24.93
C GLU A 152 -10.91 0.17 -23.90
N ASP A 153 -11.58 -0.19 -22.81
CA ASP A 153 -12.02 0.78 -21.81
C ASP A 153 -10.82 1.37 -21.04
N VAL A 154 -9.77 0.57 -20.82
CA VAL A 154 -8.52 1.06 -20.18
C VAL A 154 -7.77 1.98 -21.13
N THR A 155 -7.67 1.63 -22.41
CA THR A 155 -7.04 2.51 -23.42
C THR A 155 -7.79 3.83 -23.55
N ALA A 156 -9.13 3.80 -23.60
CA ALA A 156 -9.95 5.01 -23.61
C ALA A 156 -9.78 5.84 -22.33
N GLY A 157 -9.76 5.18 -21.16
CA GLY A 157 -9.48 5.81 -19.88
C GLY A 157 -8.11 6.51 -19.86
N MET A 158 -7.06 5.85 -20.33
CA MET A 158 -5.71 6.44 -20.44
C MET A 158 -5.70 7.64 -21.40
N ALA A 159 -6.40 7.60 -22.52
CA ALA A 159 -6.50 8.76 -23.40
C ALA A 159 -7.18 9.96 -22.71
N ALA A 160 -8.25 9.74 -21.95
CA ALA A 160 -8.90 10.79 -21.16
C ALA A 160 -7.99 11.33 -20.04
N LEU A 161 -7.23 10.45 -19.38
CA LEU A 161 -6.22 10.82 -18.38
C LEU A 161 -5.14 11.72 -18.99
N ALA A 162 -4.63 11.37 -20.18
CA ALA A 162 -3.65 12.18 -20.88
C ALA A 162 -4.16 13.61 -21.12
N GLN A 163 -5.38 13.75 -21.64
CA GLN A 163 -6.00 15.06 -21.88
C GLN A 163 -6.23 15.86 -20.59
N ARG A 164 -6.53 15.19 -19.46
CA ARG A 164 -6.63 15.87 -18.16
C ARG A 164 -5.27 16.37 -17.71
N LYS A 165 -4.24 15.54 -17.81
CA LYS A 165 -2.87 15.87 -17.41
C LYS A 165 -2.23 16.96 -18.27
N ASP A 166 -2.56 17.03 -19.57
CA ASP A 166 -2.14 18.14 -20.42
C ASP A 166 -2.71 19.49 -19.95
N ARG A 167 -3.98 19.51 -19.55
CA ARG A 167 -4.63 20.71 -18.98
C ARG A 167 -4.00 21.08 -17.65
N GLU A 168 -3.79 20.12 -16.77
CA GLU A 168 -3.10 20.33 -15.48
C GLU A 168 -1.69 20.91 -15.69
N ALA A 169 -0.93 20.40 -16.65
CA ALA A 169 0.38 20.92 -16.99
C ALA A 169 0.32 22.37 -17.53
N ALA A 170 -0.68 22.70 -18.36
CA ALA A 170 -0.90 24.07 -18.84
C ALA A 170 -1.27 25.02 -17.69
N ASP A 171 -2.13 24.60 -16.78
CA ASP A 171 -2.55 25.38 -15.62
C ASP A 171 -1.36 25.69 -14.70
N TYR A 172 -0.51 24.70 -14.42
CA TYR A 172 0.72 24.93 -13.65
C TYR A 172 1.67 25.92 -14.33
N ARG A 173 1.88 25.82 -15.65
CA ARG A 173 2.70 26.78 -16.40
C ARG A 173 2.12 28.20 -16.31
N SER A 174 0.80 28.33 -16.43
CA SER A 174 0.13 29.62 -16.30
C SER A 174 0.33 30.22 -14.91
N ARG A 175 0.21 29.41 -13.85
CA ARG A 175 0.45 29.87 -12.46
C ARG A 175 1.91 30.27 -12.24
N ALA A 176 2.86 29.51 -12.77
CA ALA A 176 4.28 29.86 -12.70
C ALA A 176 4.59 31.20 -13.38
N ALA A 177 3.96 31.47 -14.54
CA ALA A 177 4.14 32.70 -15.30
C ALA A 177 3.47 33.93 -14.66
N ALA A 178 2.40 33.73 -13.90
CA ALA A 178 1.69 34.81 -13.20
C ALA A 178 2.45 35.37 -11.98
N LEU A 179 3.46 34.65 -11.49
CA LEU A 179 4.34 35.10 -10.41
C LEU A 179 5.32 36.16 -10.94
N GLY A 180 5.14 37.43 -10.56
CA GLY A 180 5.92 38.59 -11.02
C GLY A 180 6.96 39.15 -10.03
N GLY A 181 6.90 38.83 -8.74
CA GLY A 181 7.89 39.27 -7.76
C GLY A 181 9.14 38.38 -7.72
N GLY A 182 10.31 39.00 -7.68
CA GLY A 182 11.61 38.31 -7.63
C GLY A 182 11.99 37.78 -6.24
N GLY A 183 11.06 37.83 -5.27
CA GLY A 183 11.33 37.46 -3.88
C GLY A 183 11.70 35.97 -3.72
N PRO A 184 12.43 35.57 -2.65
CA PRO A 184 12.78 34.18 -2.39
C PRO A 184 11.58 33.22 -2.36
N GLN A 185 10.52 33.58 -1.63
CA GLN A 185 9.29 32.79 -1.51
C GLN A 185 8.58 32.59 -2.86
N GLU A 186 8.58 33.63 -3.70
CA GLU A 186 7.95 33.56 -5.01
C GLU A 186 8.77 32.75 -6.01
N ARG A 187 10.10 32.78 -5.90
CA ARG A 187 10.97 31.87 -6.66
C ARG A 187 10.72 30.41 -6.28
N GLU A 188 10.59 30.12 -4.98
CA GLU A 188 10.27 28.78 -4.50
C GLU A 188 8.89 28.30 -5.02
N LEU A 189 7.86 29.14 -4.89
CA LEU A 189 6.53 28.82 -5.42
C LEU A 189 6.54 28.62 -6.95
N ARG A 190 7.32 29.43 -7.68
CA ARG A 190 7.50 29.24 -9.13
C ARG A 190 8.14 27.90 -9.45
N GLN A 191 9.14 27.47 -8.67
CA GLN A 191 9.78 26.15 -8.85
C GLN A 191 8.80 25.00 -8.59
N LEU A 192 7.95 25.11 -7.55
CA LEU A 192 6.90 24.13 -7.29
C LEU A 192 5.95 23.98 -8.48
N TYR A 193 5.49 25.09 -9.07
CA TYR A 193 4.62 25.04 -10.25
C TYR A 193 5.33 24.51 -11.50
N VAL A 194 6.60 24.88 -11.72
CA VAL A 194 7.38 24.34 -12.84
C VAL A 194 7.57 22.82 -12.70
N SER A 195 7.89 22.35 -11.49
CA SER A 195 8.00 20.92 -11.17
C SER A 195 6.68 20.19 -11.43
N GLY A 196 5.56 20.72 -10.93
CA GLY A 196 4.22 20.18 -11.17
C GLY A 196 3.87 20.10 -12.67
N ALA A 197 4.19 21.14 -13.44
CA ALA A 197 3.98 21.15 -14.89
C ALA A 197 4.80 20.06 -15.61
N GLN A 198 6.02 19.79 -15.16
CA GLN A 198 6.87 18.74 -15.73
C GLN A 198 6.32 17.34 -15.43
N VAL A 199 5.94 17.08 -14.18
CA VAL A 199 5.33 15.79 -13.78
C VAL A 199 4.04 15.56 -14.55
N ALA A 200 3.11 16.53 -14.57
CA ALA A 200 1.85 16.39 -15.29
C ALA A 200 2.06 16.17 -16.80
N ALA A 201 3.03 16.84 -17.42
CA ALA A 201 3.36 16.62 -18.84
C ALA A 201 3.94 15.22 -19.10
N ALA A 202 4.80 14.72 -18.20
CA ALA A 202 5.35 13.37 -18.29
C ALA A 202 4.25 12.30 -18.14
N GLU A 203 3.33 12.49 -17.17
CA GLU A 203 2.17 11.62 -17.01
C GLU A 203 1.28 11.64 -18.26
N ALA A 204 1.01 12.81 -18.83
CA ALA A 204 0.20 12.96 -20.04
C ALA A 204 0.81 12.19 -21.23
N SER A 205 2.13 12.36 -21.44
CA SER A 205 2.86 11.66 -22.50
C SER A 205 2.80 10.14 -22.32
N ALA A 206 3.02 9.65 -21.10
CA ALA A 206 3.01 8.22 -20.80
C ALA A 206 1.63 7.59 -21.05
N TYR A 207 0.56 8.21 -20.56
CA TYR A 207 -0.79 7.71 -20.82
C TYR A 207 -1.15 7.73 -22.30
N ARG A 208 -0.75 8.77 -23.03
CA ARG A 208 -0.98 8.88 -24.48
C ARG A 208 -0.27 7.78 -25.27
N SER A 209 0.92 7.37 -24.83
CA SER A 209 1.68 6.30 -25.47
C SER A 209 1.24 4.89 -25.04
N GLY A 210 0.20 4.74 -24.22
CA GLY A 210 -0.26 3.44 -23.73
C GLY A 210 0.74 2.76 -22.79
N CYS A 211 1.32 3.53 -21.86
CA CYS A 211 2.37 3.05 -20.95
C CYS A 211 1.98 1.79 -20.14
N ALA A 212 3.01 1.07 -19.69
CA ALA A 212 2.87 0.04 -18.67
C ALA A 212 2.66 0.73 -17.31
N CYS A 213 1.41 1.02 -16.99
CA CYS A 213 1.02 1.85 -15.85
C CYS A 213 -0.09 1.24 -15.00
N VAL A 214 -0.65 0.09 -15.39
CA VAL A 214 -1.66 -0.62 -14.60
C VAL A 214 -0.98 -1.55 -13.61
N TYR A 215 -1.37 -1.52 -12.33
CA TYR A 215 -0.74 -2.36 -11.31
C TYR A 215 -1.73 -3.18 -10.46
N ALA A 216 -3.02 -2.91 -10.56
CA ALA A 216 -4.05 -3.70 -9.88
C ALA A 216 -5.40 -3.57 -10.58
N LEU A 217 -6.32 -4.47 -10.25
CA LEU A 217 -7.68 -4.45 -10.74
C LEU A 217 -8.66 -5.08 -9.74
N VAL A 218 -9.94 -4.74 -9.86
CA VAL A 218 -11.02 -5.41 -9.16
C VAL A 218 -11.76 -6.29 -10.15
N VAL A 219 -11.86 -7.57 -9.82
CA VAL A 219 -12.60 -8.56 -10.60
C VAL A 219 -13.82 -9.05 -9.83
N ARG A 220 -14.77 -9.65 -10.55
CA ARG A 220 -15.88 -10.40 -9.94
C ARG A 220 -15.96 -11.77 -10.58
N ALA A 221 -15.76 -12.82 -9.78
CA ALA A 221 -15.80 -14.19 -10.28
C ALA A 221 -16.10 -15.22 -9.18
N GLU A 222 -16.35 -16.46 -9.59
CA GLU A 222 -16.49 -17.59 -8.67
C GLU A 222 -15.14 -17.94 -7.99
N PRO A 223 -15.16 -18.54 -6.79
CA PRO A 223 -13.94 -18.89 -6.06
C PRO A 223 -12.95 -19.75 -6.86
N ALA A 224 -13.43 -20.69 -7.68
CA ALA A 224 -12.57 -21.52 -8.52
C ALA A 224 -11.83 -20.69 -9.59
N VAL A 225 -12.52 -19.75 -10.21
CA VAL A 225 -11.94 -18.83 -11.21
C VAL A 225 -10.92 -17.90 -10.55
N LEU A 226 -11.23 -17.36 -9.36
CA LEU A 226 -10.29 -16.52 -8.60
C LEU A 226 -9.00 -17.25 -8.23
N ARG A 227 -9.07 -18.52 -7.83
CA ARG A 227 -7.87 -19.35 -7.63
C ARG A 227 -7.09 -19.56 -8.93
N GLY A 228 -7.80 -19.74 -10.04
CA GLY A 228 -7.20 -19.77 -11.37
C GLY A 228 -6.44 -18.48 -11.71
N VAL A 229 -7.00 -17.31 -11.39
CA VAL A 229 -6.33 -16.01 -11.56
C VAL A 229 -5.09 -15.91 -10.68
N ALA A 230 -5.18 -16.32 -9.41
CA ALA A 230 -4.05 -16.28 -8.48
C ALA A 230 -2.86 -17.15 -8.93
N ALA A 231 -3.11 -18.20 -9.73
CA ALA A 231 -2.06 -19.05 -10.28
C ALA A 231 -1.40 -18.50 -11.56
N ARG A 232 -1.86 -17.36 -12.10
CA ARG A 232 -1.34 -16.83 -13.37
C ARG A 232 -0.02 -16.08 -13.19
N PRO A 233 0.91 -16.22 -14.15
CA PRO A 233 2.08 -15.36 -14.21
C PRO A 233 1.68 -13.89 -14.25
N GLY A 234 2.38 -13.04 -13.48
CA GLY A 234 2.10 -11.61 -13.40
C GLY A 234 1.10 -11.21 -12.31
N VAL A 235 0.36 -12.15 -11.73
CA VAL A 235 -0.47 -11.90 -10.54
C VAL A 235 0.38 -12.09 -9.28
N ARG A 236 0.34 -11.09 -8.41
CA ARG A 236 1.06 -11.10 -7.13
C ARG A 236 0.20 -11.70 -6.02
N VAL A 237 -1.03 -11.22 -5.91
CA VAL A 237 -1.99 -11.67 -4.90
C VAL A 237 -3.41 -11.38 -5.36
N VAL A 238 -4.33 -12.26 -4.98
CA VAL A 238 -5.77 -12.08 -5.12
C VAL A 238 -6.35 -12.04 -3.71
N ASP A 239 -6.88 -10.89 -3.34
CA ASP A 239 -7.52 -10.63 -2.04
C ASP A 239 -9.05 -10.69 -2.22
N PRO A 240 -9.70 -11.81 -1.84
CA PRO A 240 -11.13 -11.98 -1.99
C PRO A 240 -11.88 -11.13 -0.95
N ALA A 241 -12.87 -10.37 -1.41
CA ALA A 241 -13.65 -9.47 -0.56
C ALA A 241 -15.16 -9.82 -0.63
N PRO A 242 -15.60 -10.94 -0.04
CA PRO A 242 -17.00 -11.37 -0.04
C PRO A 242 -17.95 -10.38 0.66
N GLU A 243 -17.43 -9.49 1.51
CA GLU A 243 -18.14 -8.41 2.17
C GLU A 243 -18.46 -7.24 1.22
N VAL A 244 -17.78 -7.12 0.08
CA VAL A 244 -18.04 -6.07 -0.90
C VAL A 244 -19.35 -6.35 -1.63
N ARG A 245 -20.34 -5.49 -1.40
CA ARG A 245 -21.63 -5.49 -2.12
C ARG A 245 -21.75 -4.37 -3.14
N ARG A 246 -21.05 -3.25 -2.92
CA ARG A 246 -21.18 -2.00 -3.67
C ARG A 246 -19.81 -1.35 -3.88
N LEU A 247 -19.30 -1.36 -5.11
CA LEU A 247 -17.95 -0.88 -5.46
C LEU A 247 -17.73 0.62 -5.20
N GLU A 248 -18.80 1.39 -5.14
CA GLU A 248 -18.81 2.82 -4.87
C GLU A 248 -18.72 3.17 -3.38
N ARG A 249 -18.91 2.18 -2.50
CA ARG A 249 -18.77 2.31 -1.04
C ARG A 249 -17.56 1.55 -0.49
N THR A 250 -16.67 1.13 -1.37
CA THR A 250 -15.48 0.36 -1.02
C THR A 250 -14.23 1.13 -1.42
N VAL A 251 -13.29 1.20 -0.48
CA VAL A 251 -11.95 1.76 -0.74
C VAL A 251 -11.00 0.60 -0.94
N PHE A 252 -10.36 0.57 -2.11
CA PHE A 252 -9.34 -0.41 -2.43
C PHE A 252 -7.96 0.24 -2.30
N THR A 253 -7.05 -0.41 -1.58
CA THR A 253 -5.66 0.03 -1.39
C THR A 253 -4.69 -1.09 -1.83
N PRO A 254 -4.59 -1.35 -3.15
CA PRO A 254 -3.66 -2.35 -3.65
C PRO A 254 -2.20 -1.95 -3.38
N PRO A 255 -1.33 -2.89 -2.94
CA PRO A 255 0.10 -2.64 -2.85
C PRO A 255 0.69 -2.30 -4.23
N LEU A 256 1.62 -1.35 -4.24
CA LEU A 256 2.39 -1.01 -5.42
C LEU A 256 3.39 -2.14 -5.75
N PRO A 257 3.75 -2.33 -7.04
CA PRO A 257 4.74 -3.33 -7.44
C PRO A 257 6.11 -3.18 -6.75
N GLU A 258 6.54 -1.95 -6.45
CA GLU A 258 7.78 -1.65 -5.73
C GLU A 258 7.69 -1.86 -4.21
N GLN A 259 6.48 -1.94 -3.63
CA GLN A 259 6.30 -2.18 -2.19
C GLN A 259 6.43 -3.68 -1.90
N ARG A 260 7.62 -4.11 -1.47
CA ARG A 260 7.90 -5.53 -1.17
C ARG A 260 7.78 -5.88 0.31
N ASP A 261 8.16 -4.95 1.20
CA ASP A 261 8.22 -5.23 2.64
C ASP A 261 7.08 -4.60 3.41
N VAL A 262 6.88 -3.29 3.22
CA VAL A 262 5.91 -2.46 3.96
C VAL A 262 5.19 -1.52 3.01
N ALA A 263 3.88 -1.37 3.18
CA ALA A 263 3.08 -0.38 2.47
C ALA A 263 3.46 1.03 2.95
N ARG A 264 4.08 1.83 2.07
CA ARG A 264 4.46 3.21 2.35
C ARG A 264 4.28 4.07 1.10
N PRO A 265 3.75 5.30 1.20
CA PRO A 265 3.73 6.22 0.08
C PRO A 265 5.14 6.35 -0.55
N PRO A 266 5.28 6.36 -1.89
CA PRO A 266 6.58 6.56 -2.53
C PRO A 266 7.21 7.87 -2.05
N VAL A 267 8.53 7.97 -1.89
CA VAL A 267 9.12 9.23 -1.43
C VAL A 267 9.33 10.16 -2.63
N ASP A 268 8.77 11.37 -2.58
CA ASP A 268 9.17 12.43 -3.51
C ASP A 268 10.57 12.89 -3.17
N ARG A 269 11.49 12.78 -4.13
CA ARG A 269 12.76 13.50 -4.06
C ARG A 269 12.74 14.56 -5.14
N ASP A 270 13.11 15.78 -4.76
CA ASP A 270 13.37 16.80 -5.76
C ASP A 270 14.54 16.38 -6.65
N PRO A 271 14.50 16.67 -7.96
CA PRO A 271 15.63 16.45 -8.83
C PRO A 271 16.81 17.17 -8.20
N ALA A 272 17.85 16.40 -7.90
CA ALA A 272 19.10 16.95 -7.43
C ALA A 272 19.49 18.07 -8.40
N PRO A 273 19.94 19.24 -7.92
CA PRO A 273 20.39 20.30 -8.80
C PRO A 273 21.46 19.72 -9.72
N GLU A 274 21.20 19.81 -11.03
CA GLU A 274 22.12 19.37 -12.07
C GLU A 274 23.48 20.06 -11.80
N PRO A 275 24.60 19.31 -11.78
CA PRO A 275 25.90 19.93 -11.59
C PRO A 275 26.10 20.95 -12.72
N LEU A 276 26.21 22.23 -12.35
CA LEU A 276 26.55 23.28 -13.30
C LEU A 276 27.79 22.83 -14.10
N PRO A 277 27.74 22.75 -15.44
CA PRO A 277 28.93 22.48 -16.24
C PRO A 277 29.81 23.74 -16.18
N GLY A 278 30.67 23.82 -15.17
CA GLY A 278 31.47 25.04 -14.97
C GLY A 278 32.53 25.03 -13.86
N ALA A 279 32.68 23.97 -13.07
CA ALA A 279 33.80 23.84 -12.13
C ALA A 279 34.89 22.92 -12.70
N VAL A 280 35.44 23.29 -13.86
CA VAL A 280 36.70 22.73 -14.33
C VAL A 280 37.80 23.42 -13.53
N SER A 281 38.08 22.89 -12.34
CA SER A 281 39.18 23.33 -11.49
C SER A 281 40.45 22.60 -11.92
N GLY A 282 41.38 23.34 -12.53
CA GLY A 282 42.80 22.98 -12.59
C GLY A 282 43.26 22.16 -13.81
N SER A 283 43.80 22.86 -14.80
CA SER A 283 44.69 22.30 -15.83
C SER A 283 45.91 21.60 -15.19
N PRO A 284 46.29 20.37 -15.58
CA PRO A 284 47.66 19.91 -15.48
C PRO A 284 48.42 20.22 -16.77
N THR A 285 49.46 21.02 -16.62
CA THR A 285 50.51 21.32 -17.61
C THR A 285 51.11 20.02 -18.19
N PRO A 286 51.29 19.87 -19.51
CA PRO A 286 51.96 18.71 -20.10
C PRO A 286 53.46 18.98 -20.28
N SER A 287 54.31 18.00 -19.94
CA SER A 287 55.69 17.80 -20.44
C SER A 287 56.27 16.48 -19.86
N PRO A 288 57.27 15.83 -20.48
CA PRO A 288 57.15 15.06 -21.72
C PRO A 288 57.66 13.60 -21.58
N THR A 289 57.48 12.86 -22.66
CA THR A 289 57.82 11.46 -22.94
C THR A 289 59.30 11.08 -22.72
N LEU A 290 59.53 9.94 -22.05
CA LEU A 290 60.67 9.01 -22.21
C LEU A 290 60.11 7.60 -21.95
N SER A 291 59.82 6.74 -22.93
CA SER A 291 60.74 5.91 -23.74
C SER A 291 61.73 5.09 -22.90
N TRP A 292 61.34 3.86 -22.48
CA TRP A 292 62.11 2.62 -22.72
C TRP A 292 61.36 1.36 -22.23
N SER A 293 61.55 0.27 -22.97
CA SER A 293 61.21 -1.15 -22.74
C SER A 293 62.48 -1.94 -23.16
N PRO A 294 62.76 -3.22 -22.85
CA PRO A 294 62.12 -4.22 -21.97
C PRO A 294 63.13 -4.94 -21.02
N SER A 295 62.68 -5.83 -20.12
CA SER A 295 63.23 -7.19 -19.87
C SER A 295 62.70 -7.81 -18.57
N ALA A 296 62.17 -9.03 -18.68
CA ALA A 296 62.01 -10.04 -17.62
C ALA A 296 63.40 -10.61 -17.22
N PRO A 297 63.61 -11.40 -16.13
CA PRO A 297 62.67 -12.33 -15.49
C PRO A 297 62.66 -12.36 -13.93
N ASP A 298 61.72 -13.15 -13.42
CA ASP A 298 61.49 -13.62 -12.04
C ASP A 298 62.77 -14.01 -11.25
N PRO A 299 62.78 -13.83 -9.92
CA PRO A 299 62.35 -14.93 -9.05
C PRO A 299 61.58 -14.51 -7.77
N ALA A 300 60.66 -15.39 -7.35
CA ALA A 300 60.11 -15.49 -5.99
C ALA A 300 61.12 -16.17 -5.02
N PRO A 301 60.82 -16.43 -3.73
CA PRO A 301 59.78 -15.87 -2.82
C PRO A 301 60.37 -15.41 -1.47
N GLU A 302 59.75 -14.46 -0.74
CA GLU A 302 59.91 -14.42 0.73
C GLU A 302 58.84 -13.58 1.46
N ASN A 303 57.96 -14.31 2.16
CA ASN A 303 57.61 -14.12 3.56
C ASN A 303 57.32 -12.68 4.07
N ARG A 304 56.04 -12.27 4.07
CA ARG A 304 55.55 -11.23 4.99
C ARG A 304 54.16 -11.54 5.56
N THR A 305 54.17 -11.54 6.89
CA THR A 305 53.11 -11.56 7.89
C THR A 305 51.94 -10.60 7.57
N PRO A 306 50.67 -10.98 7.81
CA PRO A 306 49.54 -10.06 7.70
C PRO A 306 49.41 -9.13 8.91
N ALA A 307 49.33 -7.83 8.65
CA ALA A 307 48.95 -6.81 9.63
C ALA A 307 47.42 -6.65 9.67
N VAL A 308 46.92 -6.43 10.88
CA VAL A 308 45.51 -6.24 11.27
C VAL A 308 45.00 -4.88 10.78
N PRO A 309 43.76 -4.76 10.25
CA PRO A 309 43.15 -3.46 10.00
C PRO A 309 42.50 -2.88 11.27
N ASP A 310 42.86 -1.64 11.58
CA ASP A 310 42.25 -0.77 12.59
C ASP A 310 40.80 -0.43 12.20
N VAL A 311 39.89 -0.59 13.15
CA VAL A 311 38.48 -0.19 13.07
C VAL A 311 38.37 1.23 13.63
N THR A 312 38.02 2.20 12.78
CA THR A 312 37.69 3.56 13.23
C THR A 312 36.18 3.72 13.29
N ASP A 313 35.66 3.70 14.51
CA ASP A 313 34.28 4.06 14.87
C ASP A 313 34.16 5.60 14.87
N SER A 314 33.08 6.14 14.28
CA SER A 314 32.72 7.55 14.40
C SER A 314 31.22 7.72 14.20
N SER A 315 30.50 7.59 15.32
CA SER A 315 29.17 8.16 15.53
C SER A 315 29.25 9.68 15.73
N PRO A 316 28.22 10.43 15.28
CA PRO A 316 27.78 11.56 16.09
C PRO A 316 26.27 11.51 16.42
N SER A 317 26.01 11.78 17.70
CA SER A 317 24.72 12.05 18.31
C SER A 317 23.96 13.19 17.64
N SER A 318 22.63 13.15 17.67
CA SER A 318 21.79 14.35 17.58
C SER A 318 20.65 14.28 18.59
N ALA A 319 20.61 15.34 19.39
CA ALA A 319 19.75 15.56 20.54
C ALA A 319 18.32 15.92 20.13
N GLY A 320 17.37 15.54 21.00
CA GLY A 320 15.95 15.79 20.83
C GLY A 320 15.53 17.25 21.00
N SER A 321 14.40 17.59 20.40
CA SER A 321 13.60 18.78 20.70
C SER A 321 12.15 18.37 20.96
N PRO A 322 11.45 19.01 21.92
CA PRO A 322 10.09 18.64 22.33
C PRO A 322 9.00 19.18 21.37
N PRO A 323 7.80 18.56 21.37
CA PRO A 323 6.71 18.92 20.45
C PRO A 323 5.99 20.21 20.87
N THR A 324 5.69 21.06 19.88
CA THR A 324 4.79 22.22 20.00
C THR A 324 3.36 21.81 19.64
N SER A 325 2.40 22.18 20.47
CA SER A 325 0.96 21.88 20.33
C SER A 325 0.34 22.41 19.02
N PRO A 326 -0.64 21.71 18.41
CA PRO A 326 -1.32 22.18 17.21
C PRO A 326 -2.40 23.23 17.51
N SER A 327 -2.36 24.31 16.73
CA SER A 327 -3.42 25.33 16.65
C SER A 327 -4.69 24.76 15.99
N ALA A 328 -5.84 25.21 16.49
CA ALA A 328 -7.17 24.87 16.00
C ALA A 328 -7.40 25.32 14.54
N PRO A 329 -8.20 24.58 13.74
CA PRO A 329 -8.53 24.95 12.38
C PRO A 329 -9.59 26.08 12.31
N PRO A 330 -9.53 26.96 11.28
CA PRO A 330 -10.52 28.01 11.06
C PRO A 330 -11.86 27.46 10.50
N ALA A 331 -12.95 28.15 10.87
CA ALA A 331 -14.31 27.82 10.46
C ALA A 331 -14.55 28.02 8.95
N PRO A 332 -15.43 27.20 8.32
CA PRO A 332 -15.79 27.35 6.92
C PRO A 332 -16.72 28.55 6.67
N PRO A 333 -16.66 29.17 5.46
CA PRO A 333 -17.52 30.29 5.09
C PRO A 333 -18.97 29.86 4.86
N ALA A 334 -19.91 30.75 5.21
CA ALA A 334 -21.34 30.59 4.98
C ALA A 334 -21.66 30.63 3.48
N THR A 335 -22.19 29.53 2.94
CA THR A 335 -22.82 29.50 1.62
C THR A 335 -24.21 30.11 1.71
N SER A 336 -24.37 31.27 1.09
CA SER A 336 -25.69 31.86 0.81
C SER A 336 -26.40 30.99 -0.23
N ALA A 337 -27.48 30.35 0.19
CA ALA A 337 -28.52 29.84 -0.69
C ALA A 337 -29.66 30.85 -0.67
N ASP A 338 -29.81 31.66 -1.72
CA ASP A 338 -31.11 32.20 -2.11
C ASP A 338 -31.07 32.74 -3.54
N ALA A 339 -31.72 32.03 -4.45
CA ALA A 339 -32.26 32.54 -5.71
C ALA A 339 -33.16 31.45 -6.30
N VAL A 340 -34.30 31.23 -5.65
CA VAL A 340 -35.48 30.66 -6.30
C VAL A 340 -36.05 31.76 -7.20
N LEU A 341 -36.02 31.56 -8.52
CA LEU A 341 -36.85 32.32 -9.44
C LEU A 341 -37.68 31.34 -10.25
N ALA A 342 -38.97 31.44 -10.00
CA ALA A 342 -40.05 30.71 -10.63
C ALA A 342 -40.09 30.96 -12.15
N GLY A 343 -40.37 29.91 -12.90
CA GLY A 343 -40.81 29.98 -14.29
C GLY A 343 -42.05 29.12 -14.45
N GLU A 344 -43.23 29.74 -14.32
CA GLU A 344 -44.53 29.21 -14.73
C GLU A 344 -44.55 28.89 -16.24
N PRO A 345 -45.13 27.76 -16.66
CA PRO A 345 -45.54 27.56 -18.04
C PRO A 345 -47.00 28.00 -18.24
N ASP A 346 -47.20 28.97 -19.12
CA ASP A 346 -48.50 29.41 -19.61
C ASP A 346 -49.04 28.39 -20.66
N PRO A 347 -50.28 27.88 -20.56
CA PRO A 347 -50.89 27.06 -21.59
C PRO A 347 -51.73 27.93 -22.54
N THR A 348 -51.51 27.82 -23.84
CA THR A 348 -52.38 28.42 -24.85
C THR A 348 -53.27 27.37 -25.55
N PRO A 349 -54.47 27.78 -25.98
CA PRO A 349 -55.64 26.94 -26.29
C PRO A 349 -55.66 26.28 -27.67
#